data_AF-A0A6C0JN63-F1
#
_entry.id   AF-A0A6C0JN63-F1
#
_cell.length_a   1.000
_cell.length_b   1.000
_cell.length_c   1.000
_cell.angle_alpha   90.00
_cell.angle_beta   90.00
_cell.angle_gamma   90.00
#
_symmetry.space_group_name_H-M   'P 1'
#
loop_
_entity.id
_entity.type
_entity.pdbx_description
1 polymer ?
#
loop_
_entity_poly.entity_id
_entity_poly.type
_entity_poly.pdbx_seq_one_letter_code
_entity_poly.pdbx_strand_id
1 'polypeptide(L)'
;MQMKQDLLNNLPFDVIVNHIIPFTYKPQPQKLLRDIRSYYPDYQMLENYYTFDCNDTILMRDILLFCNTINLSNINYDNFYSIMRRNFYFHSKTNSFISIYIHRHFDCTYMKFSRRIRFYWGLFTPRERTAFINRHIISVLQEN
;
A
#
# COMPACT_ATOMS: atom_id res chain seq x y z
N MET A 1 -16.11 7.11 10.49
CA MET A 1 -15.42 7.61 9.29
C MET A 1 -16.25 8.76 8.72
N GLN A 2 -15.95 10.00 9.11
CA GLN A 2 -16.68 11.17 8.62
C GLN A 2 -15.96 11.63 7.36
N MET A 3 -16.48 11.24 6.20
CA MET A 3 -15.99 11.75 4.94
C MET A 3 -16.24 13.26 4.95
N LYS A 4 -15.19 14.07 4.79
CA LYS A 4 -15.35 15.53 4.74
C LYS A 4 -16.36 15.86 3.64
N GLN A 5 -17.47 16.50 4.02
CA GLN A 5 -18.58 16.85 3.12
C GLN A 5 -18.07 17.56 1.84
N ASP A 6 -17.00 18.32 2.00
CA ASP A 6 -16.30 19.07 0.94
C ASP A 6 -15.78 18.19 -0.21
N LEU A 7 -15.43 16.92 0.03
CA LEU A 7 -14.93 16.02 -1.01
C LEU A 7 -16.04 15.55 -1.94
N LEU A 8 -17.25 15.30 -1.41
CA LEU A 8 -18.40 14.92 -2.22
C LEU A 8 -18.85 16.07 -3.12
N ASN A 9 -18.78 17.31 -2.62
CA ASN A 9 -19.17 18.49 -3.38
C ASN A 9 -18.27 18.75 -4.60
N ASN A 10 -17.07 18.19 -4.62
CA ASN A 10 -16.13 18.30 -5.74
C ASN A 10 -16.30 17.18 -6.78
N LEU A 11 -17.15 16.18 -6.52
CA LEU A 11 -17.42 15.10 -7.46
C LEU A 11 -18.62 15.47 -8.33
N PRO A 12 -18.56 15.23 -9.66
CA PRO A 12 -19.72 15.38 -10.52
C PRO A 12 -20.89 14.54 -9.99
N PHE A 13 -22.07 15.14 -9.94
CA PHE A 13 -23.27 14.48 -9.40
C PHE A 13 -23.55 13.13 -10.09
N ASP A 14 -23.34 13.05 -11.40
CA ASP A 14 -23.51 11.82 -12.18
C ASP A 14 -22.58 10.69 -11.72
N VAL A 15 -21.35 11.00 -11.29
CA VAL A 15 -20.44 9.99 -10.75
C VAL A 15 -20.96 9.45 -9.43
N ILE A 16 -21.50 10.32 -8.57
CA ILE A 16 -22.08 9.91 -7.30
C ILE A 16 -23.26 8.97 -7.54
N VAL A 17 -24.21 9.39 -8.37
CA VAL A 17 -25.45 8.63 -8.61
C VAL A 17 -25.20 7.34 -9.37
N ASN A 18 -24.39 7.36 -10.42
CA ASN A 18 -24.24 6.22 -11.32
C ASN A 18 -23.10 5.27 -10.90
N HIS A 19 -22.13 5.73 -10.11
CA HIS A 19 -20.92 4.96 -9.83
C HIS A 19 -20.55 4.83 -8.34
N ILE A 20 -21.15 5.61 -7.42
CA ILE A 20 -20.89 5.46 -5.97
C ILE A 20 -22.09 4.85 -5.25
N ILE A 21 -23.27 5.46 -5.40
CA ILE A 21 -24.53 5.01 -4.79
C ILE A 21 -24.82 3.53 -5.07
N PRO A 22 -24.65 2.97 -6.28
CA PRO A 22 -24.97 1.56 -6.52
C PRO A 22 -24.15 0.58 -5.66
N PHE A 23 -22.95 0.99 -5.22
CA PHE A 23 -22.09 0.17 -4.35
C PHE A 23 -22.55 0.20 -2.90
N THR A 24 -23.34 1.20 -2.47
CA THR A 24 -23.85 1.26 -1.08
C THR A 24 -25.05 0.35 -0.86
N TYR A 25 -25.79 0.00 -1.91
CA TYR A 25 -26.99 -0.85 -1.83
C TYR A 25 -26.73 -2.32 -2.16
N LYS A 26 -25.52 -2.68 -2.59
CA LYS A 26 -25.16 -4.06 -2.96
C LYS A 26 -24.12 -4.62 -1.98
N PRO A 27 -24.29 -5.89 -1.52
CA PRO A 27 -23.25 -6.57 -0.77
C PRO A 27 -21.93 -6.56 -1.53
N GLN A 28 -20.87 -6.08 -0.88
CA GLN A 28 -19.54 -6.05 -1.47
C GLN A 28 -18.84 -7.41 -1.32
N PRO A 29 -17.93 -7.76 -2.23
CA PRO A 29 -17.17 -9.01 -2.12
C PRO A 29 -16.48 -9.11 -0.75
N GLN A 30 -16.62 -10.26 -0.07
CA GLN A 30 -16.05 -10.46 1.26
C GLN A 30 -14.53 -10.21 1.30
N LYS A 31 -13.82 -10.56 0.22
CA LYS A 31 -12.39 -10.32 0.07
C LYS A 31 -12.04 -8.83 0.16
N LEU A 32 -12.83 -7.98 -0.51
CA LEU A 32 -12.66 -6.53 -0.49
C LEU A 32 -12.98 -5.96 0.90
N LEU A 33 -14.08 -6.41 1.51
CA LEU A 33 -14.46 -5.96 2.85
C LEU A 33 -13.42 -6.32 3.91
N ARG A 34 -12.82 -7.51 3.81
CA ARG A 34 -11.72 -7.93 4.69
C ARG A 34 -10.53 -6.99 4.57
N ASP A 35 -10.16 -6.61 3.35
CA ASP A 35 -9.04 -5.73 3.08
C ASP A 35 -9.26 -4.34 3.69
N ILE A 36 -10.40 -3.72 3.40
CA ILE A 36 -10.80 -2.41 3.93
C ILE A 36 -10.78 -2.41 5.46
N ARG A 37 -11.36 -3.46 6.08
CA ARG A 37 -11.45 -3.56 7.54
C ARG A 37 -10.09 -3.73 8.21
N SER A 38 -9.18 -4.48 7.60
CA SER A 38 -7.85 -4.71 8.20
C SER A 38 -6.86 -3.59 7.90
N TYR A 39 -7.09 -2.78 6.84
CA TYR A 39 -6.15 -1.73 6.43
C TYR A 39 -5.74 -0.78 7.55
N TYR A 40 -6.72 -0.17 8.22
CA TYR A 40 -6.47 0.83 9.26
C TYR A 40 -5.72 0.25 10.47
N PRO A 41 -6.16 -0.84 11.13
CA PRO A 41 -5.45 -1.39 12.27
C PRO A 41 -4.04 -1.90 11.88
N ASP A 42 -3.88 -2.53 10.72
CA ASP A 42 -2.58 -3.03 10.26
C ASP A 42 -1.61 -1.86 10.01
N TYR A 43 -2.09 -0.76 9.41
CA TYR A 43 -1.27 0.44 9.21
C TYR A 43 -0.97 1.18 10.51
N GLN A 44 -1.90 1.22 11.46
CA GLN A 44 -1.68 1.85 12.76
C GLN A 44 -0.60 1.11 13.56
N MET A 45 -0.59 -0.23 13.53
CA MET A 45 0.47 -1.03 14.15
C MET A 45 1.84 -0.73 13.53
N LEU A 46 1.89 -0.63 12.19
CA LEU A 46 3.08 -0.25 11.44
C LEU A 46 3.58 1.15 11.83
N GLU A 47 2.68 2.15 11.81
CA GLU A 47 3.00 3.54 12.13
C GLU A 47 3.50 3.67 13.57
N ASN A 48 2.86 3.00 14.53
CA ASN A 48 3.30 3.00 15.92
C ASN A 48 4.73 2.47 16.07
N TYR A 49 5.00 1.23 15.63
CA TYR A 49 6.32 0.61 15.78
C TYR A 49 7.43 1.46 15.13
N TYR A 50 7.24 1.87 13.88
CA TYR A 50 8.28 2.60 13.16
C TYR A 50 8.41 4.08 13.58
N THR A 51 7.42 4.66 14.25
CA THR A 51 7.52 6.03 14.79
C THR A 51 8.27 6.05 16.12
N PHE A 52 8.07 5.06 16.98
CA PHE A 52 8.66 5.03 18.32
C PHE A 52 10.03 4.32 18.36
N ASP A 53 10.17 3.22 17.62
CA ASP A 53 11.35 2.36 17.71
C ASP A 53 12.30 2.51 16.51
N CYS A 54 11.88 3.19 15.44
CA CYS A 54 12.63 3.36 14.18
C CYS A 54 12.36 4.74 13.55
N ASN A 55 12.36 4.82 12.21
CA ASN A 55 11.93 5.99 11.45
C ASN A 55 11.38 5.61 10.06
N ASP A 56 10.73 6.57 9.39
CA ASP A 56 10.15 6.43 8.05
C ASP A 56 11.14 5.93 6.98
N THR A 57 12.43 6.26 7.09
CA THR A 57 13.45 5.83 6.13
C THR A 57 13.70 4.33 6.25
N ILE A 58 13.78 3.80 7.48
CA ILE A 58 13.92 2.36 7.75
C ILE A 58 12.68 1.63 7.25
N LEU A 59 11.48 2.14 7.57
CA LEU A 59 10.22 1.55 7.10
C LEU A 59 10.17 1.46 5.56
N MET A 60 10.52 2.56 4.88
CA MET A 60 10.54 2.58 3.43
C MET A 60 11.52 1.53 2.87
N ARG A 61 12.71 1.40 3.47
CA ARG A 61 13.68 0.37 3.08
C ARG A 61 13.09 -1.03 3.27
N ASP A 62 12.54 -1.33 4.43
CA ASP A 62 11.97 -2.66 4.71
C ASP A 62 10.82 -3.02 3.77
N ILE A 63 9.94 -2.06 3.45
CA ILE A 63 8.87 -2.25 2.45
C ILE A 63 9.48 -2.62 1.09
N LEU A 64 10.52 -1.92 0.63
CA LEU A 64 11.16 -2.21 -0.65
C LEU A 64 11.87 -3.57 -0.65
N LEU A 65 12.51 -3.93 0.46
CA LEU A 65 13.14 -5.26 0.64
C LEU A 65 12.08 -6.37 0.74
N PHE A 66 10.89 -6.08 1.23
CA PHE A 66 9.79 -7.04 1.25
C PHE A 66 9.18 -7.22 -0.15
N CYS A 67 9.03 -6.12 -0.91
CA CYS A 67 8.56 -6.18 -2.29
C CYS A 67 9.51 -6.96 -3.20
N ASN A 68 10.82 -6.79 -2.99
CA ASN A 68 11.85 -7.45 -3.77
C ASN A 68 12.28 -8.71 -3.02
N THR A 69 11.94 -9.90 -3.50
CA THR A 69 12.51 -11.13 -2.92
C THR A 69 14.04 -11.10 -3.08
N ILE A 70 14.75 -10.85 -1.98
CA ILE A 70 16.21 -10.93 -1.93
C ILE A 70 16.55 -12.38 -1.65
N ASN A 71 16.99 -13.10 -2.69
CA ASN A 71 17.79 -14.30 -2.49
C ASN A 71 19.26 -13.90 -2.52
N LEU A 72 20.08 -14.59 -1.71
CA LEU A 72 21.50 -14.35 -1.40
C LEU A 72 22.42 -14.04 -2.61
N SER A 73 21.95 -14.21 -3.85
CA SER A 73 22.70 -14.04 -5.08
C SER A 73 21.99 -13.24 -6.18
N ASN A 74 20.71 -12.88 -6.06
CA ASN A 74 19.98 -12.08 -7.06
C ASN A 74 18.74 -11.38 -6.45
N ILE A 75 18.54 -10.11 -6.80
CA ILE A 75 17.30 -9.38 -6.47
C ILE A 75 16.25 -9.75 -7.51
N ASN A 76 15.23 -10.51 -7.11
CA ASN A 76 14.09 -10.79 -7.98
C ASN A 76 13.03 -9.68 -7.84
N TYR A 77 12.92 -8.86 -8.88
CA TYR A 77 11.97 -7.75 -8.98
C TYR A 77 10.58 -8.16 -9.50
N ASP A 78 10.36 -9.43 -9.88
CA ASP A 78 9.06 -9.89 -10.41
C ASP A 78 7.94 -9.70 -9.38
N ASN A 79 8.25 -9.94 -8.11
CA ASN A 79 7.29 -9.71 -7.03
C ASN A 79 6.94 -8.23 -6.89
N PHE A 80 7.93 -7.34 -6.99
CA PHE A 80 7.69 -5.90 -7.00
C PHE A 80 6.78 -5.48 -8.15
N TYR A 81 7.06 -5.93 -9.38
CA TYR A 81 6.20 -5.59 -10.52
C TYR A 81 4.79 -6.18 -10.40
N SER A 82 4.67 -7.41 -9.87
CA SER A 82 3.38 -8.03 -9.58
C SER A 82 2.55 -7.20 -8.59
N ILE A 83 3.17 -6.69 -7.52
CA ILE A 83 2.52 -5.79 -6.57
C ILE A 83 2.13 -4.47 -7.24
N MET A 84 3.04 -3.85 -8.02
CA MET A 84 2.76 -2.58 -8.70
C MET A 84 1.55 -2.69 -9.65
N ARG A 85 1.40 -3.80 -10.36
CA ARG A 85 0.30 -4.05 -11.31
C ARG A 85 -1.08 -4.18 -10.67
N ARG A 86 -1.17 -4.23 -9.34
CA ARG A 86 -2.45 -4.12 -8.61
C ARG A 86 -3.02 -2.72 -8.68
N ASN A 87 -2.17 -1.71 -8.89
CA ASN A 87 -2.63 -0.38 -9.21
C ASN A 87 -3.25 -0.36 -10.62
N PHE A 88 -4.45 0.19 -10.76
CA PHE A 88 -5.18 0.24 -12.03
C PHE A 88 -4.38 0.91 -13.15
N TYR A 89 -3.55 1.92 -12.84
CA TYR A 89 -2.74 2.64 -13.81
C TYR A 89 -1.60 1.81 -14.38
N PHE A 90 -1.05 0.86 -13.59
CA PHE A 90 0.08 0.03 -13.98
C PHE A 90 -0.31 -1.35 -14.51
N HIS A 91 -1.57 -1.75 -14.38
CA HIS A 91 -2.07 -3.10 -14.67
C HIS A 91 -1.52 -3.69 -15.98
N SER A 92 -1.59 -2.93 -17.07
CA SER A 92 -1.17 -3.34 -18.42
C SER A 92 0.19 -2.78 -18.89
N LYS A 93 0.94 -2.09 -18.02
CA LYS A 93 2.19 -1.42 -18.42
C LYS A 93 3.37 -2.38 -18.49
N THR A 94 4.48 -2.07 -19.15
CA THR A 94 5.67 -2.95 -19.13
C THR A 94 6.46 -2.77 -17.83
N ASN A 95 7.29 -3.75 -17.44
CA ASN A 95 8.15 -3.61 -16.25
C ASN A 95 9.06 -2.38 -16.38
N SER A 96 9.67 -2.18 -17.54
CA SER A 96 10.49 -0.99 -17.83
C SER A 96 9.73 0.33 -17.63
N PHE A 97 8.48 0.41 -18.10
CA PHE A 97 7.65 1.60 -17.87
C PHE A 97 7.41 1.85 -16.38
N ILE A 98 7.07 0.80 -15.63
CA ILE A 98 6.84 0.89 -14.18
C ILE A 98 8.11 1.37 -13.47
N SER A 99 9.28 0.80 -13.78
CA SER A 99 10.55 1.21 -13.17
C SER A 99 10.87 2.68 -13.43
N ILE A 100 10.73 3.12 -14.68
CA ILE A 100 10.99 4.53 -15.06
C ILE A 100 10.02 5.47 -14.34
N TYR A 101 8.73 5.10 -14.28
CA TYR A 101 7.72 5.92 -13.64
C TYR A 101 7.96 6.05 -12.13
N ILE A 102 8.22 4.94 -11.44
CA ILE A 102 8.53 4.94 -10.01
C ILE A 102 9.79 5.75 -9.72
N HIS A 103 10.86 5.54 -10.48
CA HIS A 103 12.09 6.29 -10.29
C HIS A 103 11.86 7.81 -10.43
N ARG A 104 11.18 8.23 -11.50
CA ARG A 104 10.93 9.64 -11.79
C ARG A 104 9.94 10.32 -10.83
N HIS A 105 8.89 9.61 -10.41
CA HIS A 105 7.78 10.22 -9.69
C HIS A 105 7.74 9.89 -8.20
N PHE A 106 8.41 8.83 -7.75
CA PHE A 106 8.46 8.42 -6.34
C PHE A 106 9.85 8.55 -5.73
N ASP A 107 10.90 8.12 -6.42
CA ASP A 107 12.24 8.08 -5.82
C ASP A 107 12.99 9.41 -5.93
N CYS A 108 12.82 10.12 -7.05
CA CYS A 108 13.49 11.39 -7.31
C CYS A 108 12.63 12.63 -7.01
N THR A 109 11.46 12.48 -6.38
CA THR A 109 10.58 13.61 -6.07
C THR A 109 10.69 14.04 -4.61
N TYR A 110 10.30 15.30 -4.33
CA TYR A 110 10.11 15.83 -2.98
C TYR A 110 8.88 15.23 -2.26
N MET A 111 8.36 14.09 -2.72
CA MET A 111 7.21 13.45 -2.13
C MET A 111 7.56 12.94 -0.73
N LYS A 112 6.76 13.34 0.27
CA LYS A 112 6.92 12.92 1.67
C LYS A 112 6.94 11.39 1.76
N PHE A 113 7.87 10.84 2.55
CA PHE A 113 8.01 9.40 2.80
C PHE A 113 6.69 8.75 3.22
N SER A 114 5.95 9.37 4.14
CA SER A 114 4.63 8.88 4.57
C SER A 114 3.64 8.65 3.42
N ARG A 115 3.66 9.47 2.36
CA ARG A 115 2.80 9.25 1.18
C ARG A 115 3.28 8.06 0.34
N ARG A 116 4.60 7.91 0.19
CA ARG A 116 5.20 6.77 -0.52
C ARG A 116 4.92 5.47 0.21
N ILE A 117 5.15 5.44 1.52
CA ILE A 117 4.86 4.31 2.41
C ILE A 117 3.39 3.90 2.28
N ARG A 118 2.45 4.85 2.42
CA ARG A 118 1.01 4.57 2.26
C ARG A 118 0.65 4.06 0.87
N PHE A 119 1.32 4.55 -0.17
CA PHE A 119 1.12 4.05 -1.53
C PHE A 119 1.53 2.58 -1.65
N TYR A 120 2.74 2.20 -1.22
CA TYR A 120 3.19 0.80 -1.27
C TYR A 120 2.34 -0.09 -0.37
N TRP A 121 2.08 0.35 0.86
CA TRP A 121 1.27 -0.38 1.84
C TRP A 121 -0.15 -0.65 1.32
N GLY A 122 -0.76 0.33 0.63
CA GLY A 122 -2.07 0.19 0.00
C GLY A 122 -2.13 -0.82 -1.14
N LEU A 123 -0.99 -1.24 -1.70
CA LEU A 123 -0.94 -2.28 -2.73
C LEU A 123 -0.77 -3.68 -2.16
N PHE A 124 -0.43 -3.81 -0.87
CA PHE A 124 -0.30 -5.11 -0.22
C PHE A 124 -1.68 -5.69 0.10
N THR A 125 -1.84 -6.96 -0.22
CA THR A 125 -2.98 -7.74 0.24
C THR A 125 -2.94 -7.89 1.77
N PRO A 126 -4.07 -8.21 2.42
CA PRO A 126 -4.08 -8.47 3.87
C PRO A 126 -3.06 -9.52 4.30
N ARG A 127 -2.86 -10.57 3.48
CA ARG A 127 -1.88 -11.63 3.77
C ARG A 127 -0.44 -11.11 3.75
N GLU A 128 -0.10 -10.26 2.80
CA GLU A 128 1.24 -9.67 2.72
C GLU A 128 1.47 -8.66 3.84
N ARG A 129 0.46 -7.87 4.21
CA ARG A 129 0.54 -6.97 5.37
C ARG A 129 0.79 -7.76 6.67
N THR A 130 0.05 -8.84 6.89
CA THR A 130 0.32 -9.75 8.02
C THR A 130 1.72 -10.37 7.95
N ALA A 131 2.15 -10.84 6.78
CA ALA A 131 3.49 -11.43 6.62
C ALA A 131 4.61 -10.42 6.89
N PHE A 132 4.45 -9.18 6.44
CA PHE A 132 5.37 -8.08 6.71
C PHE A 132 5.45 -7.81 8.21
N ILE A 133 4.31 -7.60 8.88
CA ILE A 133 4.24 -7.34 10.33
C ILE A 133 4.90 -8.47 11.13
N ASN A 134 4.60 -9.72 10.79
CA ASN A 134 5.19 -10.87 11.46
C ASN A 134 6.71 -10.91 11.33
N ARG A 135 7.24 -10.61 10.14
CA ARG A 135 8.68 -10.66 9.83
C ARG A 135 9.48 -9.49 10.41
N HIS A 136 8.90 -8.30 10.46
CA HIS A 136 9.66 -7.07 10.77
C HIS A 136 9.35 -6.48 12.14
N ILE A 137 8.19 -6.83 12.73
CA ILE A 137 7.75 -6.29 14.01
C ILE A 137 7.73 -7.40 15.05
N ILE A 138 6.93 -8.45 14.84
CA ILE A 138 6.68 -9.45 15.89
C ILE A 138 7.92 -10.31 16.18
N SER A 139 8.66 -10.76 15.17
CA SER A 139 9.87 -11.54 15.41
C SER A 139 10.92 -10.75 16.19
N VAL A 140 11.06 -9.44 15.91
CA VAL A 140 12.00 -8.57 16.62
C VAL A 140 11.58 -8.36 18.08
N LEU A 141 10.27 -8.22 18.34
CA LEU A 141 9.74 -8.11 19.70
C LEU A 141 9.85 -9.40 20.52
N GLN A 142 10.03 -10.56 19.88
CA GLN A 142 10.19 -11.85 20.56
C GLN A 142 11.67 -12.18 20.88
N GLU A 143 12.61 -11.50 20.22
CA GLU A 143 14.04 -11.66 20.44
C GLU A 143 14.61 -10.70 21.50
N ASN A 144 13.82 -9.73 21.96
CA ASN A 144 14.12 -8.80 23.04
C ASN A 144 13.32 -9.13 24.31
#